data_AF-A0A0F9HQM5-F1
#
_entry.id   AF-A0A0F9HQM5-F1
#
_cell.length_a   1.000
_cell.length_b   1.000
_cell.length_c   1.000
_cell.angle_alpha   90.00
_cell.angle_beta   90.00
_cell.angle_gamma   90.00
#
_symmetry.space_group_name_H-M   'P 1'
#
loop_
_entity.id
_entity.type
_entity.pdbx_description
1 polymer ?
#
loop_
_entity_poly.entity_id
_entity_poly.type
_entity_poly.pdbx_seq_one_letter_code
_entity_poly.pdbx_strand_id
1 'polypeptide(L)' 'MKKRPMYFLADDKIDQSGEIFDYIAELHEYLWRFVRAVKPGTNGSLSDYVDSALEQLENKPLLDKPKAKEAE' A
#
# COMPACT_ATOMS: atom_id res chain seq x y z
N MET A 1 22.00 8.47 -19.67
CA MET A 1 21.06 9.11 -18.72
C MET A 1 21.27 10.62 -18.77
N LYS A 2 20.22 11.44 -18.94
CA LYS A 2 20.37 12.91 -18.92
C LYS A 2 20.79 13.35 -17.51
N LYS A 3 21.91 14.09 -17.39
CA LYS A 3 22.37 14.66 -16.11
C LYS A 3 21.29 15.63 -15.61
N ARG A 4 20.61 15.30 -14.52
CA ARG A 4 19.65 16.22 -13.88
C ARG A 4 20.41 17.21 -13.00
N PRO A 5 20.04 18.50 -13.00
CA PRO A 5 20.66 19.49 -12.14
C PRO A 5 20.49 19.07 -10.66
N MET A 6 21.56 19.27 -9.89
CA MET A 6 21.74 18.78 -8.51
C MET A 6 20.64 19.27 -7.53
N TYR A 7 19.86 20.27 -7.93
CA TYR A 7 18.93 21.02 -7.09
C TYR A 7 17.46 20.64 -7.29
N PHE A 8 17.14 19.73 -8.22
CA PHE A 8 15.74 19.37 -8.50
C PHE A 8 15.07 18.63 -7.33
N LEU A 9 15.86 18.03 -6.43
CA LEU A 9 15.41 17.32 -5.23
C LEU A 9 16.29 17.67 -4.02
N ALA A 10 16.79 18.90 -3.93
CA ALA A 10 17.56 19.27 -2.74
C ALA A 10 16.60 19.36 -1.55
N ASP A 11 16.92 18.67 -0.46
CA ASP A 11 16.05 18.54 0.73
C ASP A 11 15.67 19.90 1.35
N ASP A 12 16.45 20.95 1.10
CA ASP A 12 16.20 22.33 1.54
C ASP A 12 15.18 23.09 0.67
N LYS A 13 14.72 22.49 -0.44
CA LYS A 13 13.75 23.07 -1.39
C LYS A 13 12.42 22.35 -1.42
N ILE A 14 12.30 21.23 -0.72
CA ILE A 14 11.09 20.43 -0.64
C ILE A 14 10.53 20.60 0.76
N ASP A 15 9.38 21.26 0.87
CA ASP A 15 8.63 21.30 2.11
C ASP A 15 8.03 19.92 2.38
N GLN A 16 8.77 19.09 3.12
CA GLN A 16 8.35 17.75 3.54
C GLN A 16 7.25 17.78 4.63
N SER A 17 6.85 18.97 5.09
CA SER A 17 5.71 19.19 5.99
C SER A 17 4.47 19.73 5.29
N GLY A 18 4.49 19.85 3.95
CA GLY A 18 3.33 20.25 3.18
C GLY A 18 2.29 19.12 3.07
N GLU A 19 1.05 19.50 2.78
CA GLU A 19 -0.11 18.60 2.63
C GLU A 19 0.15 17.39 1.72
N ILE A 20 1.03 17.53 0.73
CA ILE A 20 1.39 16.45 -0.18
C ILE A 20 2.14 15.31 0.52
N PHE A 21 2.99 15.62 1.49
CA PHE A 21 3.72 14.61 2.27
C PHE A 21 2.83 13.98 3.33
N ASP A 22 1.91 14.76 3.91
CA ASP A 22 0.85 14.22 4.77
C ASP A 22 -0.01 13.22 3.99
N TYR A 23 -0.42 13.58 2.77
CA TYR A 23 -1.19 12.70 1.90
C TYR A 23 -0.41 11.43 1.52
N ILE A 24 0.89 11.55 1.19
CA ILE A 24 1.75 10.39 0.92
C ILE A 24 1.88 9.50 2.17
N ALA A 25 2.04 10.09 3.36
CA ALA A 25 2.12 9.36 4.62
C ALA A 25 0.82 8.60 4.91
N GLU A 26 -0.33 9.23 4.68
CA GLU A 26 -1.65 8.62 4.83
C GLU A 26 -1.83 7.43 3.87
N LEU A 27 -1.49 7.60 2.59
CA LEU A 27 -1.53 6.52 1.60
C LEU A 27 -0.61 5.36 1.99
N HIS A 28 0.59 5.67 2.47
CA HIS A 28 1.53 4.67 2.93
C HIS A 28 1.00 3.90 4.16
N GLU A 29 0.31 4.57 5.08
CA GLU A 29 -0.37 3.93 6.21
C GLU A 29 -1.50 3.00 5.74
N TYR A 30 -2.33 3.43 4.77
CA TYR A 30 -3.38 2.58 4.22
C TYR A 30 -2.83 1.30 3.58
N LEU A 31 -1.71 1.39 2.86
CA LEU A 31 -1.06 0.21 2.30
C LEU A 31 -0.55 -0.73 3.40
N TRP A 32 0.02 -0.20 4.48
CA TRP A 32 0.42 -1.02 5.63
C TRP A 32 -0.78 -1.69 6.31
N ARG A 33 -1.90 -0.98 6.46
CA ARG A 33 -3.14 -1.55 7.00
C ARG A 33 -3.63 -2.70 6.13
N PHE A 34 -3.60 -2.54 4.81
CA PHE A 34 -3.91 -3.60 3.86
C PHE A 34 -2.98 -4.81 4.02
N VAL A 35 -1.67 -4.60 3.95
CA VAL A 35 -0.67 -5.67 4.08
C VAL A 35 -0.84 -6.43 5.38
N ARG A 36 -1.04 -5.73 6.51
CA ARG A 36 -1.21 -6.37 7.83
C ARG A 36 -2.54 -7.08 8.00
N ALA A 37 -3.59 -6.66 7.28
CA ALA A 37 -4.85 -7.39 7.25
C ALA A 37 -4.72 -8.75 6.56
N VAL A 38 -3.85 -8.85 5.54
CA VAL A 38 -3.58 -10.11 4.83
C VAL A 38 -2.48 -10.94 5.52
N LYS A 39 -1.42 -10.27 5.99
CA LYS A 39 -0.20 -10.86 6.59
C LYS A 39 0.09 -10.21 7.94
N PRO A 40 -0.59 -10.64 9.02
CA PRO A 40 -0.41 -10.06 10.35
C PRO A 40 1.04 -10.13 10.84
N GLY A 41 1.50 -9.07 11.53
CA GLY A 41 2.83 -9.04 12.15
C GLY A 41 3.99 -8.66 11.21
N THR A 42 3.73 -8.33 9.95
CA THR A 42 4.76 -7.85 9.01
C THR A 42 5.31 -6.47 9.39
N ASN A 43 6.64 -6.35 9.30
CA ASN A 43 7.42 -5.13 9.54
C ASN A 43 8.60 -5.06 8.53
N GLY A 44 9.21 -3.89 8.36
CA GLY A 44 10.28 -3.68 7.37
C GLY A 44 9.87 -2.75 6.23
N SER A 45 10.32 -3.02 5.01
CA SER A 45 9.94 -2.23 3.84
C SER A 45 8.61 -2.69 3.26
N LEU A 46 7.72 -1.75 2.96
CA LEU A 46 6.40 -2.04 2.38
C LEU A 46 6.53 -2.74 1.01
N SER A 47 7.55 -2.39 0.22
CA SER A 47 7.85 -2.98 -1.09
C SER A 47 7.96 -4.49 -1.07
N ASP A 48 8.42 -5.06 0.05
CA ASP A 48 8.73 -6.48 0.15
C ASP A 48 7.46 -7.32 0.37
N TYR A 49 6.34 -6.67 0.71
CA TYR A 49 5.12 -7.33 1.13
C TYR A 49 3.91 -7.05 0.25
N VAL A 50 3.82 -5.88 -0.40
CA VAL A 50 2.63 -5.45 -1.16
C VAL A 50 2.23 -6.48 -2.21
N ASP A 51 3.15 -6.87 -3.09
CA ASP A 51 2.85 -7.80 -4.18
C ASP A 51 2.41 -9.17 -3.62
N SER A 52 3.13 -9.67 -2.61
CA SER A 52 2.78 -10.95 -1.97
C SER A 52 1.43 -10.92 -1.23
N ALA A 53 1.01 -9.76 -0.72
CA ALA A 53 -0.28 -9.58 -0.07
C ALA A 53 -1.42 -9.49 -1.10
N LEU A 54 -1.17 -8.87 -2.26
CA LEU A 54 -2.10 -8.86 -3.40
C LEU A 54 -2.30 -10.28 -3.94
N GLU A 55 -1.22 -10.99 -4.25
CA GLU A 55 -1.28 -12.37 -4.73
C GLU A 55 -2.06 -13.28 -3.76
N GLN A 56 -1.85 -13.13 -2.45
CA GLN A 56 -2.55 -13.93 -1.45
C GLN A 56 -4.05 -13.61 -1.38
N LEU A 57 -4.44 -12.37 -1.65
CA LEU A 57 -5.86 -11.98 -1.70
C LEU A 57 -6.51 -12.48 -3.00
N GLU A 58 -5.84 -12.34 -4.14
CA GLU A 58 -6.34 -12.76 -5.45
C GLU A 58 -6.45 -14.27 -5.56
N ASN A 59 -5.51 -15.01 -4.95
CA ASN A 59 -5.54 -16.47 -4.90
C ASN A 59 -6.36 -17.03 -3.75
N LYS A 60 -6.90 -16.19 -2.86
CA LYS A 60 -7.87 -16.65 -1.87
C LYS A 60 -9.16 -17.01 -2.64
N PRO A 61 -9.68 -18.23 -2.51
CA PRO A 61 -11.02 -18.52 -3.01
C PRO A 61 -11.95 -17.51 -2.34
N LEU A 62 -12.62 -16.69 -3.16
CA LEU A 62 -13.66 -15.76 -2.70
C LEU A 62 -14.56 -16.56 -1.76
N LEU A 63 -14.58 -16.17 -0.48
CA LEU A 63 -15.38 -16.80 0.57
C LEU A 63 -16.74 -17.18 -0.01
N ASP A 64 -17.12 -18.45 0.19
CA ASP A 64 -18.37 -19.04 -0.29
C ASP A 64 -19.46 -17.98 -0.38
N LYS A 65 -19.91 -17.71 -1.62
CA LYS A 65 -21.06 -16.86 -1.87
C LYS A 65 -22.14 -17.29 -0.87
N PRO A 66 -22.74 -16.38 -0.09
CA PRO A 66 -23.80 -16.76 0.83
C PRO A 66 -24.82 -17.53 0.01
N LYS A 67 -25.06 -18.81 0.35
CA LYS A 67 -26.07 -19.64 -0.32
C LYS A 67 -27.34 -18.81 -0.36
N ALA A 68 -27.71 -18.36 -1.56
CA ALA A 68 -29.02 -17.79 -1.78
C ALA A 68 -29.98 -18.85 -1.26
N LYS A 69 -30.67 -18.56 -0.16
CA LYS A 69 -31.77 -19.38 0.29
C LYS A 69 -32.78 -19.32 -0.84
N GLU A 70 -32.82 -20.35 -1.67
CA GLU A 70 -33.96 -20.63 -2.53
C GLU A 70 -35.14 -20.76 -1.56
N ALA A 71 -35.98 -19.72 -1.56
CA ALA A 71 -37.25 -19.74 -0.86
C ALA A 71 -38.17 -20.62 -1.71
N GLU A 72 -38.49 -21.77 -1.15
CA GLU A 72 -39.51 -22.73 -1.59
C GLU A 72 -40.91 -22.10 -1.64
#